data_AF-A0A6M3KPT1-F1
#
_entry.id   AF-A0A6M3KPT1-F1
#
_cell.length_a   1.000
_cell.length_b   1.000
_cell.length_c   1.000
_cell.angle_alpha   90.00
_cell.angle_beta   90.00
_cell.angle_gamma   90.00
#
_symmetry.space_group_name_H-M   'P 1'
#
loop_
_entity.id
_entity.type
_entity.pdbx_description
1 polymer ?
#
loop_
_entity_poly.entity_id
_entity_poly.type
_entity_poly.pdbx_seq_one_letter_code
_entity_poly.pdbx_strand_id
1 'polypeptide(L)'
;MRTITVGGRTQIAEKVFSDCLTILYTKGTDTAGITKDANLNFHKLAEDTGLTKYQIWLVYIKKHLFRLEGAIANGSLELKGESIKDSIRDIINYMVILESLIEEDKEDPSGNA
;
A
#
# COMPACT_ATOMS: atom_id res chain seq x y z
N MET A 1 -18.24 -28.29 -2.05
CA MET A 1 -17.58 -26.97 -2.25
C MET A 1 -18.32 -25.95 -1.40
N ARG A 2 -17.65 -25.28 -0.44
CA ARG A 2 -18.30 -24.18 0.31
C ARG A 2 -18.33 -22.95 -0.59
N THR A 3 -19.50 -22.34 -0.72
CA THR A 3 -19.69 -21.12 -1.53
C THR A 3 -19.74 -19.91 -0.61
N ILE A 4 -19.02 -18.84 -0.97
CA ILE A 4 -19.13 -17.55 -0.27
C ILE A 4 -20.37 -16.83 -0.80
N THR A 5 -21.28 -16.44 0.11
CA THR A 5 -22.46 -15.63 -0.24
C THR A 5 -22.06 -14.18 -0.48
N VAL A 6 -22.94 -13.39 -1.10
CA VAL A 6 -22.74 -11.94 -1.24
C VAL A 6 -22.53 -11.29 0.14
N GLY A 7 -23.37 -11.62 1.13
CA GLY A 7 -23.21 -11.12 2.50
C GLY A 7 -21.89 -11.54 3.15
N GLY A 8 -21.42 -12.78 2.91
CA GLY A 8 -20.12 -13.23 3.39
C GLY A 8 -18.96 -12.47 2.76
N ARG A 9 -19.08 -12.07 1.48
CA ARG A 9 -18.08 -11.20 0.82
C ARG A 9 -18.04 -9.82 1.45
N THR A 10 -19.19 -9.24 1.76
CA THR A 10 -19.27 -7.93 2.44
C THR A 10 -18.57 -7.97 3.80
N GLN A 11 -18.83 -9.00 4.62
CA GLN A 11 -18.16 -9.17 5.91
C GLN A 11 -16.63 -9.30 5.78
N ILE A 12 -16.16 -10.00 4.74
CA ILE A 12 -14.73 -10.09 4.42
C ILE A 12 -14.18 -8.70 4.07
N ALA A 13 -14.89 -7.94 3.24
CA ALA A 13 -14.46 -6.59 2.82
C ALA A 13 -14.38 -5.63 4.01
N GLU A 14 -15.39 -5.61 4.88
CA GLU A 14 -15.40 -4.80 6.10
C GLU A 14 -14.18 -5.09 6.98
N LYS A 15 -13.87 -6.38 7.19
CA LYS A 15 -12.68 -6.76 7.95
C LYS A 15 -11.39 -6.31 7.25
N VAL A 16 -11.27 -6.53 5.94
CA VAL A 16 -10.09 -6.13 5.17
C VAL A 16 -9.87 -4.63 5.27
N PHE A 17 -10.91 -3.82 5.08
CA PHE A 17 -10.78 -2.36 5.16
C PHE A 17 -10.46 -1.89 6.57
N SER A 18 -11.05 -2.49 7.60
CA SER A 18 -10.67 -2.19 8.99
C SER A 18 -9.20 -2.50 9.25
N ASP A 19 -8.70 -3.66 8.80
CA ASP A 19 -7.28 -4.02 8.95
C ASP A 19 -6.39 -3.03 8.15
N CYS A 20 -6.81 -2.64 6.94
CA CYS A 20 -6.10 -1.70 6.08
C CYS A 20 -5.94 -0.33 6.75
N LEU A 21 -7.01 0.21 7.34
CA LEU A 21 -6.98 1.48 8.08
C LEU A 21 -5.98 1.45 9.23
N THR A 22 -5.94 0.36 10.00
CA THR A 22 -4.95 0.19 11.08
C THR A 22 -3.53 0.20 10.52
N ILE A 23 -3.26 -0.60 9.49
CA ILE A 23 -1.92 -0.69 8.87
C ILE A 23 -1.49 0.65 8.27
N LEU A 24 -2.40 1.34 7.57
CA LEU A 24 -2.13 2.62 6.92
C LEU A 24 -1.73 3.67 7.96
N TYR A 25 -2.47 3.75 9.06
CA TYR A 25 -2.18 4.65 10.16
C TYR A 25 -0.81 4.35 10.78
N THR A 26 -0.52 3.09 11.13
CA THR A 26 0.76 2.70 11.73
C THR A 26 1.95 3.01 10.80
N LYS A 27 1.85 2.67 9.51
CA LYS A 27 2.92 2.97 8.53
C LYS A 27 3.13 4.47 8.33
N GLY A 28 2.04 5.23 8.28
CA GLY A 28 2.10 6.69 8.23
C GLY A 28 2.81 7.25 9.46
N THR A 29 2.48 6.78 10.67
CA THR A 29 3.16 7.25 11.88
C THR A 29 4.64 6.89 11.94
N ASP A 30 5.02 5.70 11.45
CA ASP A 30 6.42 5.24 11.44
C ASP A 30 7.30 6.10 10.51
N THR A 31 6.73 6.56 9.40
CA THR A 31 7.44 7.33 8.37
C THR A 31 7.37 8.84 8.58
N ALA A 32 6.29 9.34 9.18
CA ALA A 32 6.05 10.77 9.37
C ALA A 32 6.99 11.44 10.38
N GLY A 33 7.64 10.66 11.25
CA GLY A 33 8.60 11.17 12.22
C GLY A 33 8.08 12.40 12.98
N ILE A 34 8.89 13.46 13.03
CA ILE A 34 8.53 14.73 13.72
C ILE A 34 7.69 15.64 12.82
N THR A 35 7.81 15.55 11.49
CA THR A 35 7.17 16.48 10.54
C THR A 35 5.67 16.24 10.39
N LYS A 36 5.16 15.08 10.84
CA LYS A 36 3.77 14.64 10.65
C LYS A 36 3.36 14.48 9.18
N ASP A 37 4.34 14.47 8.29
CA ASP A 37 4.16 14.26 6.86
C ASP A 37 4.14 12.76 6.56
N ALA A 38 2.96 12.22 6.24
CA ALA A 38 2.77 10.80 5.97
C ALA A 38 3.43 10.34 4.66
N ASN A 39 3.82 11.26 3.77
CA ASN A 39 4.47 10.97 2.49
C ASN A 39 5.99 11.24 2.52
N LEU A 40 6.54 11.64 3.67
CA LEU A 40 7.94 12.05 3.82
C LEU A 40 8.95 11.07 3.23
N ASN A 41 8.69 9.77 3.35
CA ASN A 41 9.56 8.73 2.81
C ASN A 41 9.65 8.81 1.28
N PHE A 42 8.55 9.14 0.58
CA PHE A 42 8.55 9.31 -0.87
C PHE A 42 9.32 10.55 -1.30
N HIS A 43 9.18 11.67 -0.58
CA HIS A 43 9.93 12.89 -0.89
C HIS A 43 11.43 12.71 -0.68
N LYS A 44 11.83 12.15 0.46
CA LYS A 44 13.24 11.89 0.76
C LYS A 44 13.88 10.96 -0.27
N LEU A 45 13.18 9.89 -0.63
CA LEU A 45 13.69 8.97 -1.66
C LEU A 45 13.73 9.64 -3.04
N ALA A 46 12.80 10.55 -3.34
CA ALA A 46 12.83 11.29 -4.60
C ALA A 46 14.07 12.18 -4.68
N GLU A 47 14.39 12.90 -3.59
CA GLU A 47 15.60 13.69 -3.46
C GLU A 47 16.87 12.83 -3.56
N ASP A 48 16.93 11.72 -2.81
CA ASP A 48 18.11 10.85 -2.73
C ASP A 48 18.40 10.11 -4.05
N THR A 49 17.37 9.77 -4.82
CA THR A 49 17.50 8.91 -6.02
C THR A 49 17.34 9.66 -7.34
N GLY A 50 16.81 10.89 -7.32
CA GLY A 50 16.43 11.64 -8.52
C GLY A 50 15.21 11.06 -9.25
N LEU A 51 14.49 10.11 -8.65
CA LEU A 51 13.23 9.58 -9.17
C LEU A 51 12.05 10.42 -8.68
N THR A 52 10.93 10.34 -9.38
CA THR A 52 9.69 10.96 -8.90
C THR A 52 9.05 10.15 -7.78
N LYS A 53 8.26 10.80 -6.91
CA LYS A 53 7.48 10.11 -5.86
C LYS A 53 6.58 9.01 -6.43
N TYR A 54 6.06 9.20 -7.64
CA TYR A 54 5.27 8.21 -8.39
C TYR A 54 6.09 7.02 -8.88
N GLN A 55 7.32 7.24 -9.33
CA GLN A 55 8.24 6.16 -9.71
C GLN A 55 8.63 5.31 -8.49
N ILE A 56 8.88 5.96 -7.35
CA ILE A 56 9.19 5.28 -6.08
C ILE A 56 7.98 4.47 -5.62
N TRP A 57 6.78 5.06 -5.65
CA TRP A 57 5.53 4.35 -5.41
C TRP A 57 5.40 3.11 -6.29
N LEU A 58 5.68 3.24 -7.59
CA LEU A 58 5.60 2.13 -8.54
C LEU A 58 6.55 0.99 -8.18
N VAL A 59 7.77 1.30 -7.71
CA VAL A 59 8.71 0.29 -7.22
C VAL A 59 8.15 -0.45 -6.02
N TYR A 60 7.58 0.27 -5.05
CA TYR A 60 7.05 -0.36 -3.84
C TYR A 60 5.82 -1.22 -4.10
N ILE A 61 4.86 -0.76 -4.90
CA ILE A 61 3.69 -1.58 -5.20
C ILE A 61 4.08 -2.83 -6.00
N LYS A 62 5.05 -2.74 -6.93
CA LYS A 62 5.54 -3.90 -7.70
C LYS A 62 6.10 -4.99 -6.79
N LYS A 63 6.78 -4.64 -5.70
CA LYS A 63 7.24 -5.62 -4.69
C LYS A 63 6.07 -6.47 -4.16
N HIS A 64 4.94 -5.84 -3.81
CA HIS A 64 3.78 -6.55 -3.29
C HIS A 64 3.04 -7.36 -4.37
N LEU A 65 2.99 -6.84 -5.61
CA LEU A 65 2.43 -7.56 -6.75
C LEU A 65 3.24 -8.81 -7.11
N PHE A 66 4.58 -8.72 -7.16
CA PHE A 66 5.44 -9.88 -7.41
C PHE A 66 5.32 -10.94 -6.33
N ARG A 67 5.14 -10.52 -5.07
CA ARG A 67 4.86 -11.45 -3.98
C ARG A 67 3.53 -12.18 -4.21
N LEU A 68 2.47 -11.45 -4.56
CA LEU A 68 1.16 -12.02 -4.86
C LEU A 68 1.22 -12.98 -6.05
N GLU A 69 1.89 -12.60 -7.13
CA GLU A 69 2.13 -13.43 -8.31
C GLU A 69 2.87 -14.72 -7.96
N GLY A 70 3.96 -14.61 -7.18
CA GLY A 70 4.72 -15.77 -6.72
C GLY A 70 3.91 -16.73 -5.85
N ALA A 71 3.05 -16.22 -4.97
CA ALA A 71 2.15 -17.06 -4.16
C ALA A 71 1.17 -17.85 -5.05
N ILE A 72 0.54 -17.16 -6.01
CA ILE A 72 -0.42 -17.74 -6.94
C ILE A 72 0.25 -18.79 -7.82
N ALA A 73 1.40 -18.46 -8.42
CA ALA A 73 2.14 -19.35 -9.31
C ALA A 73 2.60 -20.64 -8.62
N ASN A 74 2.98 -20.56 -7.34
CA ASN A 74 3.42 -21.71 -6.54
C ASN A 74 2.25 -22.52 -5.96
N GLY A 75 1.01 -22.09 -6.14
CA GLY A 75 -0.17 -22.73 -5.53
C GLY A 75 -0.19 -22.68 -4.00
N SER A 76 0.60 -21.79 -3.39
CA SER A 76 0.71 -21.64 -1.93
C SER A 76 0.22 -20.25 -1.52
N LEU A 77 -0.78 -20.23 -0.64
CA LEU A 77 -1.27 -18.98 -0.04
C LEU A 77 -0.37 -18.49 1.12
N GLU A 78 0.64 -19.28 1.48
CA GLU A 78 1.64 -18.97 2.50
C GLU A 78 3.01 -18.79 1.82
N LEU A 79 3.62 -17.64 2.05
CA LEU A 79 5.00 -17.36 1.66
C LEU A 79 5.83 -17.21 2.93
N LYS A 80 7.12 -17.59 2.90
CA LYS A 80 8.02 -17.57 4.06
C LYS A 80 7.89 -16.26 4.86
N GLY A 81 7.17 -16.32 5.98
CA GLY A 81 7.06 -15.23 6.96
C GLY A 81 5.94 -14.19 6.78
N GLU A 82 5.19 -14.15 5.66
CA GLU A 82 3.94 -13.34 5.62
C GLU A 82 2.87 -14.01 4.73
N SER A 83 1.60 -13.77 5.05
CA SER A 83 0.48 -14.36 4.32
C SER A 83 0.17 -13.59 3.02
N ILE A 84 -0.44 -14.25 2.04
CA ILE A 84 -0.97 -13.58 0.84
C ILE A 84 -1.97 -12.47 1.20
N LYS A 85 -2.66 -12.59 2.35
CA LYS A 85 -3.61 -11.60 2.84
C LYS A 85 -2.91 -10.30 3.23
N ASP A 86 -1.68 -10.37 3.72
CA ASP A 86 -0.91 -9.18 4.07
C ASP A 86 -0.51 -8.43 2.80
N SER A 87 -0.13 -9.15 1.74
CA SER A 87 0.11 -8.56 0.42
C SER A 87 -1.12 -7.88 -0.17
N ILE A 88 -2.31 -8.49 -0.03
CA ILE A 88 -3.56 -7.88 -0.47
C ILE A 88 -3.82 -6.55 0.27
N ARG A 89 -3.68 -6.53 1.59
CA ARG A 89 -3.86 -5.30 2.40
C ARG A 89 -2.83 -4.23 2.05
N ASP A 90 -1.58 -4.62 1.84
CA ASP A 90 -0.54 -3.69 1.40
C ASP A 90 -0.86 -3.08 0.04
N ILE A 91 -1.29 -3.88 -0.93
CA ILE A 91 -1.70 -3.37 -2.25
C ILE A 91 -2.85 -2.36 -2.12
N ILE A 92 -3.86 -2.66 -1.31
CA ILE A 92 -4.96 -1.72 -1.02
C ILE A 92 -4.42 -0.42 -0.42
N ASN A 93 -3.56 -0.50 0.58
CA ASN A 93 -2.98 0.69 1.21
C ASN A 93 -2.09 1.49 0.25
N TYR A 94 -1.33 0.84 -0.64
CA TYR A 94 -0.57 1.55 -1.67
C TYR A 94 -1.48 2.24 -2.70
N MET A 95 -2.71 1.76 -2.96
CA MET A 95 -3.68 2.54 -3.74
C MET A 95 -4.06 3.84 -3.03
N VAL A 96 -4.32 3.77 -1.71
CA VAL A 96 -4.66 4.95 -0.90
C VAL A 96 -3.48 5.92 -0.81
N ILE A 97 -2.25 5.41 -0.68
CA ILE A 97 -1.03 6.25 -0.70
C ILE A 97 -0.88 6.95 -2.05
N LEU A 98 -1.14 6.28 -3.17
CA LEU A 98 -1.11 6.94 -4.47
C LEU A 98 -2.08 8.11 -4.54
N GLU A 99 -3.32 7.89 -4.07
CA GLU A 99 -4.32 8.94 -3.98
C GLU A 99 -3.84 10.10 -3.11
N SER A 100 -3.23 9.82 -1.95
CA SER A 100 -2.63 10.86 -1.10
C SER A 100 -1.53 11.66 -1.79
N LEU A 101 -0.64 11.03 -2.57
CA LEU A 101 0.40 11.73 -3.33
C LEU A 101 -0.18 12.64 -4.41
N ILE A 102 -1.28 12.22 -5.03
CA ILE A 102 -2.02 13.00 -6.04
C ILE A 102 -2.73 14.20 -5.40
N GLU A 103 -3.41 13.99 -4.27
CA GLU A 103 -4.07 15.10 -3.56
C GLU A 103 -3.06 16.12 -3.03
N GLU A 104 -1.89 15.68 -2.54
CA GLU A 104 -0.80 16.56 -2.14
C GLU A 104 -0.34 17.49 -3.29
N ASP A 105 -0.19 16.98 -4.51
CA ASP A 105 0.18 17.81 -5.68
C ASP A 105 -0.92 18.78 -6.12
N LYS A 106 -2.19 18.47 -5.83
CA LYS A 106 -3.30 19.40 -6.10
C LYS A 106 -3.29 20.56 -5.11
N GLU A 107 -2.91 20.30 -3.87
CA GLU A 107 -2.81 21.32 -2.82
C GLU A 107 -1.52 22.15 -2.95
N ASP A 108 -0.44 21.59 -3.50
CA ASP A 108 0.81 22.29 -3.84
C ASP A 108 1.27 22.02 -5.29
N PRO A 109 0.75 22.78 -6.29
CA PRO A 109 1.13 22.64 -7.70
C PRO A 109 2.59 22.98 -8.01
N SER A 110 3.34 23.52 -7.04
CA SER A 110 4.76 23.88 -7.19
C SER A 110 5.72 22.82 -6.66
N GLY A 111 5.23 21.77 -6.01
CA GLY A 111 6.00 20.59 -5.65
C GLY A 111 6.34 19.79 -6.91
N ASN A 112 7.62 19.72 -7.27
CA ASN A 112 8.08 19.04 -8.48
C ASN A 112 7.48 17.63 -8.61
N ALA A 113 6.73 17.42 -9.69
CA ALA A 113 6.33 16.11 -10.20
C ALA A 113 7.53 15.20 -10.48
#